data_AF-A0A957EN32-F1
#
_entry.id   AF-A0A957EN32-F1
#
_cell.length_a   1.000
_cell.length_b   1.000
_cell.length_c   1.000
_cell.angle_alpha   90.00
_cell.angle_beta   90.00
_cell.angle_gamma   90.00
#
_symmetry.space_group_name_H-M   'P 1'
#
loop_
_entity.id
_entity.type
_entity.pdbx_description
1 polymer ?
#
loop_
_entity_poly.entity_id
_entity_poly.type
_entity_poly.pdbx_seq_one_letter_code
_entity_poly.pdbx_strand_id
1 'polypeptide(L)'
;MNLNQPVTQRNKHYELEISFLIIIVLSGIYIAYDILAEPRGSHPFGHWLGIIGTILMVMTEMLYSLRKRTRLLNWAGPMRRWLSFHIITGLVGPFLVLMHTGLQFRGLAGVTFGLTVLVVGSGFIGRYLYTALQQQVGVRARSSQALAAEMAQAQAFLQQMEADKPDQVRQIATRLQQQINRNSRWGQWRYRQRLRRELRRLEEREAAQQRQLAQWQRQQAKLERQMDQLGQTRQMFQLWHTVHIPIGVTLFVATAVHILAAFYFRAGLFK
;
A
#
# COMPACT_ATOMS: atom_id res chain seq x y z
N MET A 1 -18.63 -0.39 -22.59
CA MET A 1 -17.37 -0.19 -21.83
C MET A 1 -16.59 -1.49 -21.92
N ASN A 2 -15.42 -1.48 -22.56
CA ASN A 2 -14.73 -2.69 -23.05
C ASN A 2 -14.12 -3.52 -21.90
N LEU A 3 -14.47 -4.81 -21.82
CA LEU A 3 -14.14 -5.74 -20.72
C LEU A 3 -12.79 -6.47 -20.88
N ASN A 4 -11.98 -6.13 -21.89
CA ASN A 4 -10.74 -6.84 -22.23
C ASN A 4 -9.47 -6.01 -22.00
N GLN A 5 -9.29 -5.42 -20.82
CA GLN A 5 -7.96 -4.91 -20.44
C GLN A 5 -7.20 -6.04 -19.73
N PRO A 6 -6.13 -6.60 -20.33
CA PRO A 6 -5.32 -7.63 -19.69
C PRO A 6 -4.72 -7.08 -18.39
N VAL A 7 -4.80 -7.91 -17.35
CA VAL A 7 -4.25 -7.69 -16.01
C VAL A 7 -2.87 -7.05 -16.12
N THR A 8 -2.75 -5.81 -15.65
CA THR A 8 -1.45 -5.14 -15.52
C THR A 8 -0.53 -6.05 -14.73
N GLN A 9 0.54 -6.49 -15.38
CA GLN A 9 1.49 -7.46 -14.86
C GLN A 9 1.90 -7.08 -13.43
N ARG A 10 1.93 -8.10 -12.56
CA ARG A 10 2.57 -8.01 -11.23
C ARG A 10 4.05 -7.73 -11.48
N ASN A 11 4.39 -6.45 -11.64
CA ASN A 11 5.75 -6.02 -11.89
C ASN A 11 6.57 -6.38 -10.65
N LYS A 12 7.34 -7.47 -10.73
CA LYS A 12 8.36 -7.81 -9.75
C LYS A 12 9.22 -6.57 -9.51
N HIS A 13 9.42 -6.25 -8.24
CA HIS A 13 10.18 -5.09 -7.84
C HIS A 13 11.65 -5.46 -7.72
N TYR A 14 12.37 -5.38 -8.84
CA TYR A 14 13.80 -5.71 -8.91
C TYR A 14 14.70 -4.68 -8.19
N GLU A 15 14.13 -3.65 -7.57
CA GLU A 15 14.85 -2.54 -6.92
C GLU A 15 15.83 -3.02 -5.84
N LEU A 16 15.40 -3.97 -4.99
CA LEU A 16 16.24 -4.56 -3.95
C LEU A 16 17.30 -5.48 -4.56
N GLU A 17 16.92 -6.32 -5.52
CA GLU A 17 17.84 -7.23 -6.21
C GLU A 17 18.96 -6.45 -6.92
N ILE A 18 18.62 -5.36 -7.60
CA ILE A 18 19.57 -4.43 -8.24
C ILE A 18 20.46 -3.78 -7.18
N SER A 19 19.89 -3.29 -6.08
CA SER A 19 20.67 -2.67 -5.00
C SER A 19 21.67 -3.65 -4.38
N PHE A 20 21.24 -4.89 -4.10
CA PHE A 20 22.10 -5.95 -3.59
C PHE A 20 23.19 -6.33 -4.59
N LEU A 21 22.85 -6.48 -5.88
CA LEU A 21 23.83 -6.74 -6.92
C LEU A 21 24.89 -5.63 -6.98
N ILE A 22 24.46 -4.36 -6.96
CA ILE A 22 25.37 -3.22 -6.96
C ILE A 22 26.26 -3.25 -5.72
N ILE A 23 25.70 -3.48 -4.54
CA ILE A 23 26.46 -3.56 -3.28
C ILE A 23 27.48 -4.71 -3.34
N ILE A 24 27.10 -5.89 -3.84
CA ILE A 24 28.00 -7.04 -3.99
C ILE A 24 29.15 -6.71 -4.95
N VAL A 25 28.84 -6.13 -6.11
CA VAL A 25 29.85 -5.73 -7.10
C VAL A 25 30.79 -4.68 -6.51
N LEU A 26 30.26 -3.64 -5.85
CA LEU A 26 31.07 -2.62 -5.19
C LEU A 26 31.92 -3.19 -4.05
N SER A 27 31.38 -4.14 -3.29
CA SER A 27 32.13 -4.86 -2.24
C SER A 27 33.28 -5.66 -2.86
N GLY A 28 33.03 -6.37 -3.96
CA GLY A 28 34.06 -7.10 -4.69
C GLY A 28 35.16 -6.20 -5.24
N ILE A 29 34.79 -5.04 -5.81
CA ILE A 29 35.75 -4.02 -6.27
C ILE A 29 36.57 -3.49 -5.09
N TYR A 30 35.94 -3.20 -3.96
CA TYR A 30 36.60 -2.71 -2.75
C TYR A 30 37.60 -3.74 -2.20
N ILE A 31 37.19 -4.99 -2.04
CA ILE A 31 38.05 -6.08 -1.56
C ILE A 31 39.21 -6.33 -2.53
N ALA A 32 38.94 -6.36 -3.84
CA ALA A 32 39.99 -6.51 -4.84
C ALA A 32 41.00 -5.37 -4.74
N TYR A 33 40.53 -4.12 -4.63
CA TYR A 33 41.38 -2.95 -4.45
C TYR A 33 42.22 -3.04 -3.18
N ASP A 34 41.64 -3.44 -2.05
CA ASP A 34 42.34 -3.58 -0.76
C ASP A 34 43.42 -4.68 -0.78
N ILE A 35 43.20 -5.76 -1.54
CA ILE A 35 44.20 -6.83 -1.72
C ILE A 35 45.30 -6.41 -2.70
N LEU A 36 44.97 -5.65 -3.75
CA LEU A 36 45.89 -5.28 -4.83
C LEU A 36 46.71 -4.01 -4.54
N ALA A 37 46.22 -3.11 -3.69
CA ALA A 37 46.90 -1.87 -3.31
C ALA A 37 47.43 -1.98 -1.88
N GLU A 38 48.75 -1.85 -1.68
CA GLU A 38 49.37 -1.96 -0.36
C GLU A 38 48.72 -1.03 0.70
N PRO A 39 48.47 -1.48 1.94
CA PRO A 39 47.59 -0.78 2.87
C PRO A 39 48.29 0.42 3.49
N ARG A 40 47.88 1.64 3.11
CA ARG A 40 48.17 2.88 3.87
C ARG A 40 46.87 3.63 4.11
N GLY A 41 46.55 3.88 5.39
CA GLY A 41 45.24 4.27 5.94
C GLY A 41 44.64 5.62 5.52
N SER A 42 44.97 6.15 4.34
CA SER A 42 44.43 7.39 3.78
C SER A 42 44.34 7.36 2.25
N HIS A 43 43.97 6.21 1.68
CA HIS A 43 43.87 6.07 0.23
C HIS A 43 42.85 7.06 -0.38
N PRO A 44 43.21 7.77 -1.48
CA PRO A 44 42.32 8.71 -2.17
C PRO A 44 41.01 8.06 -2.65
N PHE A 45 41.02 6.73 -2.81
CA PHE A 45 39.84 5.94 -3.16
C PHE A 45 38.72 6.06 -2.11
N GLY A 46 39.05 5.97 -0.81
CA GLY A 46 38.06 6.11 0.27
C GLY A 46 37.36 7.47 0.27
N HIS A 47 38.10 8.55 -0.02
CA HIS A 47 37.51 9.88 -0.15
C HIS A 47 36.52 10.00 -1.31
N TRP A 48 36.83 9.41 -2.47
CA TRP A 48 35.88 9.37 -3.60
C TRP A 48 34.61 8.57 -3.26
N LEU A 49 34.73 7.45 -2.54
CA LEU A 49 33.57 6.70 -2.05
C LEU A 49 32.69 7.56 -1.13
N GLY A 50 33.30 8.33 -0.21
CA GLY A 50 32.58 9.25 0.66
C GLY A 50 31.86 10.35 -0.11
N ILE A 51 32.52 10.97 -1.10
CA ILE A 51 31.92 12.03 -1.94
C ILE A 51 30.74 11.47 -2.76
N ILE A 52 30.96 10.39 -3.50
CA ILE A 52 29.92 9.76 -4.34
C ILE A 52 28.75 9.28 -3.46
N GLY A 53 29.05 8.63 -2.34
CA GLY A 53 28.05 8.16 -1.38
C GLY A 53 27.21 9.30 -0.80
N THR A 54 27.86 10.39 -0.39
CA THR A 54 27.16 11.58 0.14
C THR A 54 26.29 12.23 -0.94
N ILE A 55 26.79 12.35 -2.18
CA ILE A 55 25.99 12.86 -3.31
C ILE A 55 24.75 12.00 -3.53
N LEU A 56 24.88 10.67 -3.54
CA LEU A 56 23.73 9.76 -3.69
C LEU A 56 22.73 9.91 -2.53
N MET A 57 23.21 10.05 -1.29
CA MET A 57 22.35 10.30 -0.14
C MET A 57 21.61 11.63 -0.27
N VAL A 58 22.30 12.72 -0.62
CA VAL A 58 21.67 14.04 -0.84
C VAL A 58 20.65 13.99 -1.98
N MET A 59 20.99 13.32 -3.08
CA MET A 59 20.08 13.09 -4.21
C MET A 59 18.81 12.35 -3.77
N THR A 60 18.93 11.39 -2.84
CA THR A 60 17.80 10.59 -2.31
C THR A 60 16.73 11.47 -1.65
N GLU A 61 17.14 12.46 -0.85
CA GLU A 61 16.22 13.42 -0.20
C GLU A 61 15.76 14.52 -1.16
N MET A 62 16.70 15.12 -1.91
CA MET A 62 16.44 16.28 -2.75
C MET A 62 15.52 15.92 -3.91
N LEU A 63 15.79 14.85 -4.65
CA LEU A 63 15.02 14.49 -5.85
C LEU A 63 13.59 14.05 -5.51
N TYR A 64 13.41 13.33 -4.41
CA TYR A 64 12.07 12.94 -3.96
C TYR A 64 11.25 14.15 -3.52
N SER A 65 11.85 15.05 -2.72
CA SER A 65 11.21 16.28 -2.27
C SER A 65 10.90 17.24 -3.43
N LEU A 66 11.85 17.43 -4.37
CA LEU A 66 11.67 18.26 -5.56
C LEU A 66 10.53 17.71 -6.44
N ARG A 67 10.49 16.40 -6.69
CA ARG A 67 9.45 15.78 -7.51
C ARG A 67 8.06 15.95 -6.90
N LYS A 68 7.96 15.88 -5.57
CA LYS A 68 6.69 16.03 -4.85
C LYS A 68 6.20 17.49 -4.81
N ARG A 69 7.10 18.47 -4.81
CA ARG A 69 6.77 19.91 -4.71
C ARG A 69 6.68 20.63 -6.05
N THR A 70 7.34 20.15 -7.10
CA THR A 70 7.43 20.87 -8.39
C THR A 70 6.73 20.13 -9.52
N ARG A 71 5.92 20.86 -10.31
CA ARG A 71 5.28 20.35 -11.53
C ARG A 71 6.25 20.21 -12.71
N LEU A 72 7.43 20.82 -12.61
CA LEU A 72 8.46 20.86 -13.67
C LEU A 72 9.02 19.47 -14.01
N LEU A 73 9.04 18.55 -13.04
CA LEU A 73 9.51 17.18 -13.22
C LEU A 73 8.40 16.17 -13.56
N ASN A 74 7.23 16.64 -14.00
CA ASN A 74 6.14 15.77 -14.42
C ASN A 74 6.49 14.91 -15.65
N TRP A 75 7.38 15.39 -16.51
CA TRP A 75 7.90 14.64 -17.66
C TRP A 75 8.77 13.45 -17.25
N ALA A 76 9.47 13.52 -16.12
CA ALA A 76 10.49 12.56 -15.72
C ALA A 76 9.93 11.26 -15.10
N GLY A 77 8.78 10.80 -15.60
CA GLY A 77 8.24 9.47 -15.38
C GLY A 77 7.32 9.30 -14.16
N PRO A 78 6.74 8.08 -14.02
CA PRO A 78 5.76 7.78 -12.97
C PRO A 78 6.40 7.76 -11.57
N MET A 79 5.62 8.14 -10.56
CA MET A 79 6.03 8.21 -9.14
C MET A 79 6.74 6.95 -8.63
N ARG A 80 6.36 5.77 -9.16
CA ARG A 80 6.98 4.49 -8.83
C ARG A 80 8.48 4.44 -9.16
N ARG A 81 8.93 5.04 -10.27
CA ARG A 81 10.36 5.07 -10.64
C ARG A 81 11.17 5.94 -9.68
N TRP A 82 10.58 7.03 -9.18
CA TRP A 82 11.21 7.89 -8.17
C TRP A 82 11.40 7.18 -6.84
N LEU A 83 10.40 6.40 -6.41
CA LEU A 83 10.54 5.56 -5.22
C LEU A 83 11.60 4.46 -5.42
N SER A 84 11.63 3.84 -6.61
CA SER A 84 12.65 2.85 -6.97
C SER A 84 14.05 3.45 -6.89
N PHE A 85 14.23 4.64 -7.48
CA PHE A 85 15.49 5.37 -7.44
C PHE A 85 15.88 5.75 -6.01
N HIS A 86 14.94 6.28 -5.20
CA HIS A 86 15.17 6.62 -3.80
C HIS A 86 15.62 5.40 -2.97
N ILE A 87 15.05 4.21 -3.20
CA ILE A 87 15.49 2.98 -2.52
C ILE A 87 16.91 2.61 -2.95
N ILE A 88 17.21 2.64 -4.25
CA ILE A 88 18.55 2.29 -4.75
C ILE A 88 19.60 3.26 -4.21
N THR A 89 19.39 4.57 -4.35
CA THR A 89 20.35 5.58 -3.86
C THR A 89 20.41 5.63 -2.34
N GLY A 90 19.31 5.34 -1.65
CA GLY A 90 19.22 5.23 -0.19
C GLY A 90 19.82 3.95 0.39
N LEU A 91 20.21 2.97 -0.44
CA LEU A 91 20.99 1.79 -0.02
C LEU A 91 22.45 1.91 -0.46
N VAL A 92 22.68 2.23 -1.74
CA VAL A 92 24.02 2.31 -2.33
C VAL A 92 24.80 3.51 -1.77
N GLY A 93 24.16 4.66 -1.58
CA GLY A 93 24.79 5.86 -1.03
C GLY A 93 25.35 5.65 0.37
N PRO A 94 24.52 5.24 1.35
CA PRO A 94 24.98 4.85 2.68
C PRO A 94 26.08 3.80 2.66
N PHE A 95 25.94 2.75 1.85
CA PHE A 95 26.97 1.72 1.74
C PHE A 95 28.34 2.30 1.33
N LEU A 96 28.39 3.16 0.30
CA LEU A 96 29.62 3.84 -0.12
C LEU A 96 30.20 4.73 0.99
N VAL A 97 29.35 5.44 1.73
CA VAL A 97 29.78 6.23 2.89
C VAL A 97 30.39 5.33 3.97
N LEU A 98 29.78 4.19 4.26
CA LEU A 98 30.33 3.23 5.23
C LEU A 98 31.71 2.70 4.82
N MET A 99 31.92 2.46 3.52
CA MET A 99 33.22 2.01 3.01
C MET A 99 34.29 3.12 3.07
N HIS A 100 33.90 4.40 3.12
CA HIS A 100 34.84 5.52 3.18
C HIS A 100 35.65 5.56 4.48
N THR A 101 35.13 4.99 5.58
CA THR A 101 35.77 5.03 6.90
C THR A 101 36.71 3.85 7.13
N GLY A 102 36.84 2.93 6.17
CA GLY A 102 37.60 1.69 6.36
C GLY A 102 37.08 0.86 7.55
N LEU A 103 35.78 0.94 7.83
CA LEU A 103 35.10 0.31 8.97
C LEU A 103 35.59 0.77 10.36
N GLN A 104 36.28 1.92 10.44
CA GLN A 104 36.66 2.51 11.72
C GLN A 104 35.64 3.54 12.18
N PHE A 105 34.84 3.19 13.20
CA PHE A 105 33.77 4.02 13.72
C PHE A 105 34.16 4.60 15.10
N ARG A 106 34.78 5.79 15.12
CA ARG A 106 35.18 6.48 16.35
C ARG A 106 34.62 7.90 16.41
N GLY A 107 34.16 8.32 17.60
CA GLY A 107 33.62 9.65 17.84
C GLY A 107 32.41 9.98 16.96
N LEU A 108 32.44 11.14 16.29
CA LEU A 108 31.36 11.62 15.43
C LEU A 108 31.03 10.65 14.27
N ALA A 109 32.03 9.93 13.75
CA ALA A 109 31.83 8.92 12.71
C ALA A 109 31.00 7.72 13.18
N GLY A 110 31.06 7.38 14.47
CA GLY A 110 30.22 6.32 15.06
C GLY A 110 28.77 6.75 15.25
N VAL A 111 28.53 8.03 15.57
CA VAL A 111 27.18 8.59 15.68
C VAL A 111 26.52 8.65 14.30
N THR A 112 27.23 9.15 13.27
CA THR A 112 26.71 9.18 11.90
C THR A 112 26.46 7.78 11.34
N PHE A 113 27.31 6.81 11.66
CA PHE A 113 27.08 5.38 11.38
C PHE A 113 25.76 4.90 11.98
N GLY A 114 25.55 5.11 13.28
CA GLY A 114 24.33 4.68 13.97
C GLY A 114 23.07 5.29 13.36
N LEU A 115 23.10 6.60 13.05
CA LEU A 115 22.01 7.29 12.36
C LEU A 115 21.77 6.73 10.96
N THR A 116 22.83 6.38 10.23
CA THR A 116 22.74 5.80 8.89
C THR A 116 22.06 4.44 8.94
N VAL A 117 22.47 3.56 9.85
CA VAL A 117 21.81 2.26 10.06
C VAL A 117 20.35 2.44 10.44
N LEU A 118 20.03 3.42 11.29
CA LEU A 118 18.67 3.70 11.73
C LEU A 118 17.79 4.21 10.56
N VAL A 119 18.29 5.12 9.73
CA VAL A 119 17.58 5.60 8.52
C VAL A 119 17.35 4.46 7.53
N VAL A 120 18.40 3.68 7.22
CA VAL A 120 18.28 2.55 6.28
C VAL A 120 17.30 1.50 6.81
N GLY A 121 17.43 1.11 8.08
CA GLY A 121 16.53 0.16 8.75
C GLY A 121 15.08 0.63 8.78
N SER A 122 14.83 1.90 9.12
CA SER A 122 13.49 2.48 9.07
C SER A 122 12.96 2.60 7.64
N GLY A 123 13.82 2.76 6.63
CA GLY A 123 13.46 2.73 5.21
C GLY A 123 12.88 1.38 4.77
N PHE A 124 13.41 0.26 5.26
CA PHE A 124 12.84 -1.08 5.00
C PHE A 124 11.40 -1.22 5.54
N ILE A 125 11.15 -0.69 6.76
CA ILE A 125 9.80 -0.64 7.33
C ILE A 125 8.88 0.19 6.43
N GLY A 126 9.35 1.34 5.96
CA GLY A 126 8.62 2.19 5.02
C GLY A 126 8.25 1.49 3.73
N ARG A 127 9.18 0.69 3.17
CA ARG A 127 8.92 -0.13 1.98
C ARG A 127 7.82 -1.14 2.22
N TYR A 128 7.88 -1.87 3.33
CA TYR A 128 6.83 -2.83 3.70
C TYR A 128 5.46 -2.13 3.79
N LEU A 129 5.38 -1.02 4.53
CA LEU A 129 4.15 -0.23 4.69
C LEU A 129 3.63 0.32 3.36
N TYR A 130 4.50 0.82 2.49
CA TYR A 130 4.11 1.29 1.16
C TYR A 130 3.50 0.17 0.31
N THR A 131 4.12 -1.01 0.29
CA THR A 131 3.58 -2.14 -0.48
C THR A 131 2.25 -2.64 0.09
N ALA A 132 2.11 -2.68 1.42
CA ALA A 132 0.85 -3.02 2.07
C ALA A 132 -0.25 -2.00 1.72
N LEU A 133 0.05 -0.70 1.77
CA LEU A 133 -0.87 0.37 1.42
C LEU A 133 -1.30 0.29 -0.04
N GLN A 134 -0.36 0.11 -0.99
CA GLN A 134 -0.67 0.02 -2.42
C GLN A 134 -1.54 -1.20 -2.74
N GLN A 135 -1.26 -2.35 -2.11
CA GLN A 135 -2.08 -3.54 -2.28
C GLN A 135 -3.51 -3.28 -1.81
N GLN A 136 -3.67 -2.68 -0.64
CA GLN A 136 -5.00 -2.39 -0.10
C GLN A 136 -5.74 -1.32 -0.91
N VAL A 137 -5.06 -0.27 -1.40
CA VAL A 137 -5.67 0.74 -2.29
C VAL A 137 -6.13 0.11 -3.60
N GLY A 138 -5.34 -0.82 -4.16
CA GLY A 138 -5.74 -1.61 -5.33
C GLY A 138 -6.97 -2.48 -5.05
N VAL A 139 -7.05 -3.10 -3.87
CA VAL A 139 -8.25 -3.84 -3.41
C VAL A 139 -9.43 -2.90 -3.25
N ARG A 140 -9.26 -1.71 -2.66
CA ARG A 140 -10.31 -0.69 -2.50
C ARG A 140 -10.88 -0.23 -3.83
N ALA A 141 -10.03 0.04 -4.82
CA ALA A 141 -10.47 0.50 -6.12
C ALA A 141 -11.34 -0.56 -6.84
N ARG A 142 -11.00 -1.84 -6.65
CA ARG A 142 -11.81 -2.96 -7.15
C ARG A 142 -13.10 -3.12 -6.35
N SER A 143 -13.03 -3.04 -5.02
CA SER A 143 -14.20 -3.19 -4.15
C SER A 143 -15.16 -2.03 -4.28
N SER A 144 -14.72 -0.80 -4.56
CA SER A 144 -15.62 0.34 -4.80
C SER A 144 -16.45 0.19 -6.08
N GLN A 145 -15.87 -0.40 -7.14
CA GLN A 145 -16.61 -0.71 -8.35
C GLN A 145 -17.61 -1.85 -8.13
N ALA A 146 -17.18 -2.90 -7.43
CA ALA A 146 -18.06 -4.00 -7.04
C ALA A 146 -19.21 -3.52 -6.14
N LEU A 147 -18.91 -2.66 -5.16
CA LEU A 147 -19.88 -2.07 -4.23
C LEU A 147 -20.89 -1.19 -4.95
N ALA A 148 -20.48 -0.38 -5.92
CA ALA A 148 -21.41 0.42 -6.70
C ALA A 148 -22.37 -0.46 -7.52
N ALA A 149 -21.88 -1.54 -8.11
CA ALA A 149 -22.71 -2.51 -8.82
C ALA A 149 -23.66 -3.26 -7.87
N GLU A 150 -23.21 -3.60 -6.68
CA GLU A 150 -24.01 -4.24 -5.63
C GLU A 150 -25.10 -3.28 -5.14
N MET A 151 -24.77 -2.04 -4.78
CA MET A 151 -25.77 -1.03 -4.36
C MET A 151 -26.86 -0.82 -5.42
N ALA A 152 -26.51 -0.83 -6.71
CA ALA A 152 -27.49 -0.76 -7.79
C ALA A 152 -28.42 -2.00 -7.83
N GLN A 153 -27.89 -3.20 -7.58
CA GLN A 153 -28.70 -4.43 -7.49
C GLN A 153 -29.61 -4.43 -6.26
N ALA A 154 -29.13 -3.96 -5.09
CA ALA A 154 -29.97 -3.81 -3.90
C ALA A 154 -31.13 -2.83 -4.14
N GLN A 155 -30.83 -1.68 -4.76
CA GLN A 155 -31.87 -0.70 -5.09
C GLN A 155 -32.90 -1.26 -6.06
N ALA A 156 -32.46 -1.96 -7.11
CA ALA A 156 -33.37 -2.62 -8.05
C ALA A 156 -34.24 -3.68 -7.36
N PHE A 157 -33.69 -4.46 -6.44
CA PHE A 157 -34.43 -5.45 -5.68
C PHE A 157 -35.48 -4.83 -4.74
N LEU A 158 -35.12 -3.76 -4.02
CA LEU A 158 -36.06 -3.04 -3.15
C LEU A 158 -37.19 -2.41 -3.96
N GLN A 159 -36.89 -1.81 -5.12
CA GLN A 159 -37.90 -1.27 -6.04
C GLN A 159 -38.82 -2.37 -6.56
N GLN A 160 -38.28 -3.54 -6.89
CA GLN A 160 -39.09 -4.68 -7.33
C GLN A 160 -39.99 -5.20 -6.20
N MET A 161 -39.48 -5.28 -4.96
CA MET A 161 -40.29 -5.65 -3.80
C MET A 161 -41.41 -4.65 -3.51
N GLU A 162 -41.15 -3.36 -3.67
CA GLU A 162 -42.14 -2.30 -3.46
C GLU A 162 -43.22 -2.34 -4.55
N ALA A 163 -42.84 -2.63 -5.81
CA ALA A 163 -43.77 -2.80 -6.92
C ALA A 163 -44.67 -4.04 -6.79
N ASP A 164 -44.19 -5.14 -6.20
CA ASP A 164 -44.91 -6.42 -6.14
C ASP A 164 -45.93 -6.51 -4.97
N LYS A 165 -45.83 -5.62 -3.97
CA LYS A 165 -46.71 -5.58 -2.78
C LYS A 165 -48.18 -5.25 -3.07
N PRO A 166 -48.54 -4.20 -3.85
CA PRO A 166 -49.94 -3.83 -4.07
C PRO A 166 -50.72 -4.84 -4.93
N ASP A 167 -50.07 -5.53 -5.85
CA ASP A 167 -50.74 -6.50 -6.74
C ASP A 167 -51.05 -7.83 -6.05
N GLN A 168 -50.20 -8.29 -5.13
CA GLN A 168 -50.43 -9.53 -4.39
C GLN A 168 -51.61 -9.42 -3.43
N VAL A 169 -51.74 -8.30 -2.71
CA VAL A 169 -52.86 -8.07 -1.78
C VAL A 169 -54.19 -7.94 -2.54
N ARG A 170 -54.18 -7.24 -3.69
CA ARG A 170 -55.37 -7.11 -4.55
C ARG A 170 -55.81 -8.44 -5.15
N GLN A 171 -54.89 -9.29 -5.60
CA GLN A 171 -55.21 -10.60 -6.17
C GLN A 171 -55.74 -11.59 -5.13
N ILE A 172 -55.21 -11.57 -3.91
CA ILE A 172 -55.69 -12.42 -2.81
C ILE A 172 -57.10 -11.97 -2.38
N ALA A 173 -57.33 -10.65 -2.25
CA ALA A 173 -58.64 -10.10 -1.91
C ALA A 173 -59.71 -10.45 -2.97
N THR A 174 -59.41 -10.30 -4.26
CA THR A 174 -60.35 -10.63 -5.34
C THR A 174 -60.66 -12.13 -5.45
N ARG A 175 -59.67 -13.01 -5.24
CA ARG A 175 -59.91 -14.48 -5.23
C ARG A 175 -60.72 -14.93 -4.03
N LEU A 176 -60.49 -14.35 -2.84
CA LEU A 176 -61.28 -14.64 -1.65
C LEU A 176 -62.73 -14.20 -1.82
N GLN A 177 -62.96 -13.07 -2.48
CA GLN A 177 -64.30 -12.51 -2.68
C GLN A 177 -65.12 -13.29 -3.72
N GLN A 178 -64.48 -13.89 -4.74
CA GLN A 178 -65.18 -14.68 -5.78
C GLN A 178 -65.60 -16.10 -5.35
N GLN A 179 -65.05 -16.65 -4.26
CA GLN A 179 -65.19 -18.09 -3.97
C GLN A 179 -66.14 -18.43 -2.80
N ILE A 180 -66.74 -17.43 -2.15
CA ILE A 180 -67.67 -17.62 -1.01
C ILE A 180 -69.01 -18.30 -1.43
N ASN A 181 -69.29 -18.46 -2.73
CA ASN A 181 -70.63 -18.88 -3.20
C ASN A 181 -70.78 -20.34 -3.68
N ARG A 182 -69.89 -21.29 -3.31
CA ARG A 182 -69.99 -22.71 -3.76
C ARG A 182 -69.93 -23.72 -2.60
N ASN A 183 -71.10 -24.21 -2.19
CA ASN A 183 -71.33 -25.03 -1.00
C ASN A 183 -71.05 -26.55 -1.18
N SER A 184 -69.91 -26.93 -1.78
CA SER A 184 -69.54 -28.35 -2.00
C SER A 184 -68.34 -28.80 -1.15
N ARG A 185 -68.48 -29.91 -0.41
CA ARG A 185 -67.43 -30.54 0.44
C ARG A 185 -66.11 -30.79 -0.33
N TRP A 186 -66.20 -31.20 -1.59
CA TRP A 186 -65.05 -31.41 -2.47
C TRP A 186 -64.36 -30.09 -2.84
N GLY A 187 -65.14 -29.02 -3.02
CA GLY A 187 -64.62 -27.67 -3.25
C GLY A 187 -63.85 -27.14 -2.05
N GLN A 188 -64.36 -27.37 -0.83
CA GLN A 188 -63.69 -26.98 0.42
C GLN A 188 -62.37 -27.73 0.66
N TRP A 189 -62.28 -29.02 0.30
CA TRP A 189 -61.02 -29.77 0.39
C TRP A 189 -59.97 -29.27 -0.61
N ARG A 190 -60.35 -29.05 -1.89
CA ARG A 190 -59.43 -28.49 -2.91
C ARG A 190 -58.99 -27.07 -2.56
N TYR A 191 -59.88 -26.27 -1.95
CA TYR A 191 -59.57 -24.94 -1.45
C TYR A 191 -58.54 -24.98 -0.32
N ARG A 192 -58.74 -25.80 0.72
CA ARG A 192 -57.78 -25.97 1.82
C ARG A 192 -56.40 -26.41 1.32
N GLN A 193 -56.34 -27.31 0.34
CA GLN A 193 -55.08 -27.73 -0.27
C GLN A 193 -54.40 -26.60 -1.07
N ARG A 194 -55.16 -25.78 -1.82
CA ARG A 194 -54.59 -24.59 -2.50
C ARG A 194 -54.09 -23.55 -1.51
N LEU A 195 -54.87 -23.26 -0.46
CA LEU A 195 -54.50 -22.28 0.57
C LEU A 195 -53.21 -22.70 1.28
N ARG A 196 -53.06 -23.99 1.63
CA ARG A 196 -51.81 -24.53 2.20
C ARG A 196 -50.62 -24.38 1.25
N ARG A 197 -50.82 -24.55 -0.06
CA ARG A 197 -49.75 -24.34 -1.06
C ARG A 197 -49.38 -22.86 -1.21
N GLU A 198 -50.35 -21.95 -1.17
CA GLU A 198 -50.10 -20.50 -1.24
C GLU A 198 -49.39 -20.00 0.02
N LEU A 199 -49.81 -20.44 1.22
CA LEU A 199 -49.11 -20.14 2.48
C LEU A 199 -47.65 -20.60 2.46
N ARG A 200 -47.38 -21.85 2.04
CA ARG A 200 -46.00 -22.34 1.90
C ARG A 200 -45.17 -21.52 0.91
N ARG A 201 -45.76 -21.08 -0.20
CA ARG A 201 -45.07 -20.21 -1.17
C ARG A 201 -44.73 -18.84 -0.58
N LEU A 202 -45.58 -18.31 0.30
CA LEU A 202 -45.30 -17.05 1.02
C LEU A 202 -44.16 -17.25 2.02
N GLU A 203 -44.19 -18.32 2.81
CA GLU A 203 -43.10 -18.67 3.75
C GLU A 203 -41.77 -18.90 3.02
N GLU A 204 -41.77 -19.61 1.88
CA GLU A 204 -40.57 -19.82 1.07
C GLU A 204 -40.00 -18.50 0.52
N ARG A 205 -40.87 -17.58 0.08
CA ARG A 205 -40.47 -16.24 -0.38
C ARG A 205 -39.91 -15.38 0.74
N GLU A 206 -40.55 -15.38 1.90
CA GLU A 206 -40.10 -14.64 3.07
C GLU A 206 -38.74 -15.18 3.57
N ALA A 207 -38.57 -16.51 3.61
CA ALA A 207 -37.29 -17.14 3.93
C ALA A 207 -36.21 -16.79 2.88
N ALA A 208 -36.56 -16.70 1.59
CA ALA A 208 -35.63 -16.27 0.55
C ALA A 208 -35.21 -14.80 0.72
N GLN A 209 -36.15 -13.92 1.06
CA GLN A 209 -35.89 -12.51 1.35
C GLN A 209 -34.99 -12.33 2.57
N GLN A 210 -35.25 -13.06 3.66
CA GLN A 210 -34.40 -13.05 4.85
C GLN A 210 -32.98 -13.51 4.56
N ARG A 211 -32.82 -14.58 3.76
CA ARG A 211 -31.49 -15.07 3.34
C ARG A 211 -30.74 -14.04 2.52
N GLN A 212 -31.41 -13.37 1.58
CA GLN A 212 -30.80 -12.29 0.81
C GLN A 212 -30.38 -11.14 1.72
N LEU A 213 -31.25 -10.65 2.61
CA LEU A 213 -30.91 -9.59 3.56
C LEU A 213 -29.69 -9.95 4.43
N ALA A 214 -29.61 -11.20 4.90
CA ALA A 214 -28.46 -11.69 5.64
C ALA A 214 -27.17 -11.74 4.80
N GLN A 215 -27.26 -12.04 3.50
CA GLN A 215 -26.13 -11.97 2.57
C GLN A 215 -25.64 -10.52 2.41
N TRP A 216 -26.56 -9.58 2.22
CA TRP A 216 -26.25 -8.14 2.14
C TRP A 216 -25.53 -7.64 3.40
N GLN A 217 -26.02 -8.01 4.60
CA GLN A 217 -25.37 -7.63 5.86
C GLN A 217 -23.95 -8.20 5.97
N ARG A 218 -23.73 -9.45 5.56
CA ARG A 218 -22.38 -10.06 5.56
C ARG A 218 -21.43 -9.37 4.60
N GLN A 219 -21.93 -8.92 3.45
CA GLN A 219 -21.12 -8.19 2.45
C GLN A 219 -20.76 -6.78 2.95
N GLN A 220 -21.71 -6.05 3.54
CA GLN A 220 -21.47 -4.76 4.19
C GLN A 220 -20.39 -4.90 5.28
N ALA A 221 -20.53 -5.87 6.19
CA ALA A 221 -19.54 -6.12 7.25
C ALA A 221 -18.14 -6.46 6.69
N LYS A 222 -18.05 -7.14 5.54
CA LYS A 222 -16.77 -7.42 4.87
C LYS A 222 -16.11 -6.15 4.34
N LEU A 223 -16.91 -5.23 3.78
CA LEU A 223 -16.42 -3.96 3.23
C LEU A 223 -15.98 -3.01 4.34
N GLU A 224 -16.73 -2.91 5.43
CA GLU A 224 -16.34 -2.16 6.62
C GLU A 224 -14.98 -2.63 7.14
N ARG A 225 -14.79 -3.95 7.30
CA ARG A 225 -13.49 -4.52 7.71
C ARG A 225 -12.36 -4.14 6.74
N GLN A 226 -12.61 -4.13 5.43
CA GLN A 226 -11.61 -3.71 4.44
C GLN A 226 -11.27 -2.21 4.58
N MET A 227 -12.27 -1.37 4.88
CA MET A 227 -12.08 0.06 5.11
C MET A 227 -11.31 0.35 6.40
N ASP A 228 -11.57 -0.41 7.47
CA ASP A 228 -10.85 -0.28 8.73
C ASP A 228 -9.37 -0.67 8.58
N GLN A 229 -9.09 -1.77 7.88
CA GLN A 229 -7.72 -2.21 7.57
C GLN A 229 -6.93 -1.17 6.76
N LEU A 230 -7.61 -0.52 5.80
CA LEU A 230 -7.06 0.60 5.03
C LEU A 230 -6.73 1.80 5.92
N GLY A 231 -7.63 2.14 6.85
CA GLY A 231 -7.43 3.20 7.82
C GLY A 231 -6.19 2.97 8.68
N GLN A 232 -6.07 1.77 9.26
CA GLN A 232 -4.94 1.38 10.09
C GLN A 232 -3.62 1.45 9.33
N THR A 233 -3.56 0.90 8.12
CA THR A 233 -2.34 0.90 7.31
C THR A 233 -1.92 2.31 6.90
N ARG A 234 -2.90 3.18 6.60
CA ARG A 234 -2.65 4.59 6.31
C ARG A 234 -2.12 5.33 7.54
N GLN A 235 -2.66 5.05 8.73
CA GLN A 235 -2.19 5.65 9.98
C GLN A 235 -0.75 5.22 10.29
N MET A 236 -0.43 3.93 10.15
CA MET A 236 0.95 3.43 10.32
C MET A 236 1.91 4.10 9.34
N PHE A 237 1.50 4.28 8.08
CA PHE A 237 2.31 4.97 7.08
C PHE A 237 2.53 6.45 7.42
N GLN A 238 1.53 7.14 7.97
CA GLN A 238 1.67 8.52 8.46
C GLN A 238 2.65 8.60 9.63
N LEU A 239 2.51 7.72 10.63
CA LEU A 239 3.41 7.64 11.78
C LEU A 239 4.86 7.39 11.33
N TRP A 240 5.05 6.45 10.40
CA TRP A 240 6.36 6.16 9.83
C TRP A 240 6.98 7.40 9.17
N HIS A 241 6.24 8.16 8.36
CA HIS A 241 6.76 9.39 7.75
C HIS A 241 7.19 10.42 8.79
N THR A 242 6.38 10.59 9.84
CA THR A 242 6.65 11.55 10.93
C THR A 242 7.95 11.22 11.65
N VAL A 243 8.33 9.94 11.74
CA VAL A 243 9.56 9.51 12.41
C VAL A 243 10.74 9.47 11.44
N HIS A 244 10.57 8.89 10.25
CA HIS A 244 11.65 8.66 9.28
C HIS A 244 12.27 9.97 8.76
N ILE A 245 11.44 10.99 8.47
CA ILE A 245 11.93 12.25 7.90
C ILE A 245 12.85 13.00 8.89
N PRO A 246 12.49 13.21 10.17
CA PRO A 246 13.39 13.83 11.14
C PRO A 246 14.70 13.08 11.32
N ILE A 247 14.68 11.74 11.36
CA ILE A 247 15.91 10.95 11.47
C ILE A 247 16.82 11.21 10.27
N GLY A 248 16.27 11.23 9.06
CA GLY A 248 17.00 11.61 7.85
C GLY A 248 17.64 12.98 7.98
N VAL A 249 16.87 13.99 8.38
CA VAL A 249 17.38 15.35 8.60
C VAL A 249 18.52 15.38 9.63
N THR A 250 18.37 14.69 10.77
CA THR A 250 19.42 14.59 11.79
C THR A 250 20.68 13.94 11.24
N LEU A 251 20.56 12.89 10.43
CA LEU A 251 21.68 12.25 9.74
C LEU A 251 22.42 13.23 8.82
N PHE A 252 21.71 14.03 8.03
CA PHE A 252 22.35 15.02 7.14
C PHE A 252 23.05 16.13 7.93
N VAL A 253 22.45 16.61 9.02
CA VAL A 253 23.10 17.59 9.91
C VAL A 253 24.37 17.00 10.51
N ALA A 254 24.31 15.77 11.05
CA ALA A 254 25.47 15.10 11.62
C ALA A 254 26.56 14.84 10.56
N THR A 255 26.16 14.50 9.33
CA THR A 255 27.08 14.31 8.19
C THR A 255 27.74 15.62 7.78
N ALA A 256 26.99 16.73 7.73
CA ALA A 256 27.55 18.05 7.46
C ALA A 256 28.57 18.46 8.53
N VAL A 257 28.24 18.27 9.81
CA VAL A 257 29.18 18.51 10.92
C VAL A 257 30.42 17.61 10.80
N HIS A 258 30.24 16.34 10.42
CA HIS A 258 31.36 15.41 10.20
C HIS A 258 32.30 15.88 9.10
N ILE A 259 31.75 16.30 7.96
CA ILE A 259 32.52 16.83 6.83
C ILE A 259 33.25 18.12 7.24
N LEU A 260 32.56 19.05 7.90
CA LEU A 260 33.15 20.30 8.37
C LEU A 260 34.27 20.06 9.39
N ALA A 261 34.07 19.16 10.35
CA ALA A 261 35.09 18.79 11.32
C ALA A 261 36.30 18.15 10.63
N ALA A 262 36.08 17.25 9.67
CA ALA A 262 37.16 16.63 8.89
C ALA A 262 37.97 17.67 8.10
N PHE A 263 37.30 18.65 7.47
CA PHE A 263 37.98 19.77 6.82
C PHE A 263 38.72 20.65 7.81
N TYR A 264 38.11 21.00 8.95
CA TYR A 264 38.73 21.84 9.97
C TYR A 264 40.02 21.22 10.54
N PHE A 265 39.99 19.93 10.90
CA PHE A 265 41.17 19.23 11.41
C PHE A 265 42.22 18.95 10.33
N ARG A 266 41.82 18.77 9.07
CA ARG A 266 42.74 18.54 7.94
C ARG A 266 43.38 19.84 7.42
N ALA A 267 42.67 20.97 7.49
CA ALA A 267 43.11 22.27 6.96
C ALA A 267 44.06 23.03 7.91
N GLY A 268 44.34 22.52 9.11
CA GLY A 268 45.46 22.99 9.94
C GLY A 268 45.29 24.40 10.50
N LEU A 269 44.20 24.68 11.22
CA LEU A 269 44.04 25.95 11.97
C LEU A 269 44.72 25.99 13.34
N PHE A 270 45.46 24.93 13.72
CA PHE A 270 46.48 24.97 14.77
C PHE A 270 47.66 24.08 14.37
N LYS A 271 48.64 24.69 13.68
CA LYS A 271 50.05 24.41 13.90
C LYS A 271 50.62 25.54 14.73
#